data_AF-A0A975ZR93-F1
#
_entry.id   AF-A0A975ZR93-F1
#
_cell.length_a   1.000
_cell.length_b   1.000
_cell.length_c   1.000
_cell.angle_alpha   90.00
_cell.angle_beta   90.00
_cell.angle_gamma   90.00
#
_symmetry.space_group_name_H-M   'P 1'
#
loop_
_entity.id
_entity.type
_entity.pdbx_description
1 polymer ?
#
loop_
_entity_poly.entity_id
_entity_poly.type
_entity_poly.pdbx_seq_one_letter_code
_entity_poly.pdbx_strand_id
1 'polypeptide(L)' 'MQADLKSEVRGCERRFVETRYDNLGQHGEVRDCPIYSERGEELLAIQRIFARFMDVRAATLDRIAAERAVTRLLAK' A
#
# COMPACT_ATOMS: atom_id res chain seq x y z
N MET A 1 12.09 10.14 4.09
CA MET A 1 11.64 8.95 3.30
C MET A 1 11.23 9.27 1.87
N GLN A 2 10.21 10.12 1.60
CA GLN A 2 9.86 10.44 0.21
C GLN A 2 10.97 11.19 -0.56
N ALA A 3 11.67 12.11 0.10
CA ALA A 3 12.84 12.78 -0.48
C ALA A 3 13.98 11.78 -0.78
N ASP A 4 14.22 10.84 0.14
CA ASP A 4 15.23 9.80 -0.04
C ASP A 4 14.88 8.88 -1.23
N LEU A 5 13.62 8.44 -1.33
CA LEU A 5 13.15 7.61 -2.46
C LEU A 5 13.31 8.32 -3.81
N LYS A 6 13.04 9.63 -3.88
CA LYS A 6 13.26 10.40 -5.12
C LYS A 6 14.73 10.45 -5.50
N SER A 7 15.65 10.56 -4.53
CA SER A 7 17.09 10.54 -4.79
C SER A 7 17.62 9.18 -5.25
N GLU A 8 16.85 8.10 -5.01
CA GLU A 8 17.23 6.73 -5.41
C GLU A 8 16.70 6.31 -6.79
N VAL A 9 15.99 7.17 -7.51
CA VAL A 9 15.52 6.86 -8.87
C VAL A 9 16.71 6.84 -9.84
N ARG A 10 16.93 5.71 -10.49
CA ARG A 10 18.01 5.49 -11.48
C ARG A 10 17.56 5.60 -12.91
N GLY A 11 16.26 5.55 -13.15
CA GLY A 11 15.68 5.69 -14.46
C GLY A 11 14.18 5.51 -14.41
N CYS A 12 13.59 5.36 -15.58
CA CYS A 12 12.18 5.09 -15.72
C CYS A 12 11.98 4.04 -16.81
N GLU A 13 11.07 3.11 -16.55
CA GLU A 13 10.63 2.13 -17.53
C GLU A 13 9.13 2.25 -17.78
N ARG A 14 8.74 1.93 -19.01
CA ARG A 14 7.33 1.89 -19.40
C ARG A 14 6.77 0.52 -19.07
N ARG A 15 5.86 0.47 -18.09
CA ARG A 15 5.16 -0.77 -17.71
C ARG A 15 3.69 -0.65 -18.06
N PHE A 16 3.15 -1.70 -18.66
CA PHE A 16 1.71 -1.84 -18.78
C PHE A 16 1.13 -2.16 -17.41
N VAL A 17 0.20 -1.34 -16.95
CA VAL A 17 -0.52 -1.54 -15.70
C VAL A 17 -1.96 -1.89 -16.04
N GLU A 18 -2.35 -3.13 -15.73
CA GLU A 18 -3.73 -3.57 -15.87
C GLU A 18 -4.62 -2.78 -14.91
N THR A 19 -5.68 -2.19 -15.47
CA THR A 19 -6.68 -1.46 -14.69
C THR A 19 -8.01 -2.20 -14.63
N ARG A 20 -8.32 -3.02 -15.65
CA ARG A 20 -9.59 -3.74 -15.76
C ARG A 20 -9.45 -4.93 -16.69
N TYR A 21 -10.27 -5.95 -16.48
CA TYR A 21 -10.43 -7.08 -17.40
C TYR A 21 -11.91 -7.23 -17.76
N ASP A 22 -12.25 -7.36 -19.04
CA ASP A 22 -13.61 -7.62 -19.50
C ASP A 22 -13.66 -8.60 -20.69
N ASN A 23 -14.84 -8.76 -21.29
CA ASN A 23 -15.07 -9.71 -22.40
C ASN A 23 -14.26 -9.39 -23.67
N LEU A 24 -13.66 -8.19 -23.76
CA LEU A 24 -12.77 -7.77 -24.84
C LEU A 24 -11.28 -7.93 -24.47
N GLY A 25 -10.99 -8.45 -23.28
CA GLY A 25 -9.64 -8.75 -22.80
C GLY A 25 -9.15 -7.80 -21.71
N GLN A 26 -7.83 -7.71 -21.62
CA GLN A 26 -7.13 -6.91 -20.61
C GLN A 26 -7.09 -5.43 -21.03
N HIS A 27 -7.62 -4.57 -20.18
CA HIS A 27 -7.52 -3.11 -20.32
C HIS A 27 -6.53 -2.56 -19.32
N GLY A 28 -5.68 -1.68 -19.81
CA GLY A 28 -4.70 -1.02 -18.97
C GLY A 28 -4.07 0.13 -19.71
N GLU A 29 -3.15 0.78 -19.00
CA GLU A 29 -2.39 1.89 -19.54
C GLU A 29 -0.91 1.67 -19.32
N VAL A 30 -0.11 2.15 -20.27
CA VAL A 30 1.33 2.15 -20.14
C VAL A 30 1.73 3.36 -19.31
N ARG A 31 2.25 3.11 -18.12
CA ARG A 31 2.73 4.16 -17.21
C ARG A 31 4.25 4.15 -17.12
N ASP A 32 4.77 5.34 -16.90
CA ASP A 32 6.17 5.56 -16.53
C ASP A 32 6.36 5.16 -15.07
N CYS A 33 7.11 4.07 -14.85
CA CYS A 33 7.44 3.55 -13.53
C CYS A 33 8.91 3.86 -13.20
N PRO A 34 9.19 4.47 -12.04
CA PRO A 34 10.56 4.70 -11.62
C PRO A 34 11.28 3.38 -11.35
N ILE A 35 12.51 3.28 -11.84
CA ILE A 35 13.46 2.21 -11.48
C ILE A 35 14.28 2.73 -10.32
N TYR A 36 14.24 2.05 -9.18
CA TYR A 36 14.99 2.43 -8.00
C TYR A 36 16.35 1.74 -7.97
N SER A 37 17.29 2.32 -7.23
CA SER A 37 18.48 1.60 -6.78
C SER A 37 18.11 0.46 -5.82
N GLU A 38 19.06 -0.43 -5.54
CA GLU A 38 18.89 -1.48 -4.53
C GLU A 38 18.44 -0.90 -3.17
N ARG A 39 19.11 0.15 -2.69
CA ARG A 39 18.69 0.89 -1.48
C ARG A 39 17.28 1.46 -1.60
N GLY A 40 16.92 1.98 -2.78
CA GLY A 40 15.58 2.52 -3.02
C GLY A 40 14.49 1.44 -2.92
N GLU A 41 14.76 0.23 -3.42
CA GLU A 41 13.86 -0.92 -3.28
C GLU A 41 13.73 -1.35 -1.80
N GLU A 42 14.82 -1.34 -1.03
CA GLU A 42 14.77 -1.59 0.42
C GLU A 42 13.90 -0.55 1.15
N LEU A 43 14.06 0.74 0.81
CA LEU A 43 13.24 1.81 1.37
C LEU A 43 11.75 1.64 1.03
N LEU A 44 11.43 1.24 -0.20
CA LEU A 44 10.06 0.90 -0.59
C LEU A 44 9.51 -0.29 0.21
N ALA A 45 10.32 -1.34 0.41
CA ALA A 45 9.91 -2.50 1.19
C ALA A 45 9.58 -2.11 2.64
N ILE A 46 10.43 -1.30 3.28
CA ILE A 46 10.19 -0.77 4.63
C ILE A 46 8.90 0.06 4.66
N GLN A 47 8.70 0.95 3.68
CA GLN A 47 7.47 1.75 3.59
C GLN A 47 6.22 0.88 3.51
N ARG A 48 6.24 -0.18 2.70
CA ARG A 48 5.11 -1.12 2.55
C ARG A 48 4.85 -1.88 3.84
N ILE A 49 5.89 -2.36 4.53
CA ILE A 49 5.77 -3.05 5.82
C ILE A 49 5.14 -2.13 6.85
N PHE A 50 5.62 -0.89 6.93
CA PHE A 50 5.11 0.08 7.90
C PHE A 50 3.65 0.43 7.63
N ALA A 51 3.27 0.68 6.37
CA ALA A 51 1.88 0.93 5.99
C ALA A 51 0.97 -0.23 6.40
N ARG A 52 1.34 -1.47 6.06
CA ARG A 52 0.59 -2.67 6.45
C ARG A 52 0.47 -2.81 7.97
N PHE A 53 1.54 -2.53 8.71
CA PHE A 53 1.50 -2.55 10.17
C PHE A 53 0.48 -1.55 10.72
N MET A 54 0.47 -0.33 10.18
CA MET A 54 -0.48 0.71 10.59
C MET A 54 -1.93 0.32 10.28
N ASP A 55 -2.19 -0.30 9.13
CA ASP A 55 -3.52 -0.78 8.75
C ASP A 55 -4.01 -1.87 9.71
N VAL A 56 -3.17 -2.86 10.00
CA VAL A 56 -3.49 -3.95 10.95
C VAL A 56 -3.72 -3.41 12.35
N ARG A 57 -2.90 -2.44 12.78
CA ARG A 57 -3.08 -1.77 14.07
C ARG A 57 -4.42 -1.05 14.14
N ALA A 58 -4.79 -0.29 13.11
CA ALA A 58 -6.07 0.42 13.06
C ALA A 58 -7.25 -0.56 13.17
N ALA A 59 -7.26 -1.60 12.33
CA ALA A 59 -8.30 -2.63 12.35
C ALA A 59 -8.41 -3.34 13.71
N THR A 60 -7.28 -3.59 14.38
CA THR A 60 -7.26 -4.22 15.71
C THR A 60 -7.86 -3.29 16.77
N LEU A 61 -7.52 -2.00 16.74
CA LEU A 61 -8.08 -1.02 17.67
C LEU A 61 -9.58 -0.83 17.47
N ASP A 62 -10.04 -0.80 16.21
CA ASP A 62 -11.47 -0.73 15.88
C ASP A 62 -12.22 -1.94 16.41
N ARG A 63 -11.65 -3.15 16.25
CA ARG A 63 -12.22 -4.39 16.80
C ARG A 63 -12.38 -4.31 18.33
N ILE A 64 -11.34 -3.89 19.04
CA ILE A 64 -11.37 -3.74 20.51
C ILE A 64 -12.40 -2.69 20.93
N ALA A 65 -12.49 -1.57 20.20
CA ALA A 65 -13.47 -0.52 20.48
C ALA A 65 -14.90 -1.03 20.29
N ALA A 66 -15.16 -1.79 19.23
CA ALA A 66 -16.45 -2.43 18.96
C ALA A 66 -16.83 -3.43 20.06
N GLU A 67 -15.91 -4.32 20.45
CA GLU A 67 -16.14 -5.28 21.54
C GLU A 67 -16.52 -4.55 22.83
N ARG A 68 -15.75 -3.52 23.23
CA ARG A 68 -16.04 -2.71 24.42
C ARG A 68 -17.39 -2.02 24.34
N ALA A 69 -17.77 -1.52 23.18
CA ALA A 69 -19.07 -0.88 22.97
C ALA A 69 -20.22 -1.88 23.14
N VAL A 70 -20.11 -3.07 22.55
CA VAL A 70 -21.10 -4.15 22.69
C VAL A 70 -21.21 -4.61 24.15
N THR A 71 -20.10 -4.86 24.84
CA THR A 71 -20.13 -5.24 26.26
C THR A 71 -20.84 -4.18 27.12
N ARG A 72 -20.61 -2.89 26.86
CA ARG A 72 -21.32 -1.81 27.58
C ARG A 72 -22.81 -1.74 27.27
N LEU A 73 -23.22 -2.09 26.04
CA LEU A 73 -24.63 -2.15 25.67
C LEU A 73 -25.35 -3.33 26.34
N LEU A 74 -24.70 -4.49 26.44
CA LEU A 74 -25.26 -5.70 27.04
C LEU A 74 -25.21 -5.72 28.58
N ALA A 75 -24.36 -4.89 29.19
CA ALA A 75 -24.28 -4.71 30.64
C ALA A 75 -25.30 -3.68 31.18
N LYS A 76 -26.13 -3.11 30.31
CA LYS A 76 -27.32 -2.33 30.66
C LYS A 76 -28.55 -3.24 30.62
#